data_AF-A0AAV9XPI1-F1
#
_entry.id   AF-A0AAV9XPI1-F1
#
_cell.length_a   1.000
_cell.length_b   1.000
_cell.length_c   1.000
_cell.angle_alpha   90.00
_cell.angle_beta   90.00
_cell.angle_gamma   90.00
#
_symmetry.space_group_name_H-M   'P 1'
#
loop_
_entity.id
_entity.type
_entity.pdbx_description
1 polymer ?
#
loop_
_entity_poly.entity_id
_entity_poly.type
_entity_poly.pdbx_seq_one_letter_code
_entity_poly.pdbx_strand_id
1 'polypeptide(L)'
;MEASAYIPNFPSNITTAGPDITESTTYTKTYEPIVSIILLYGAILLSYASKNFNSFRQNHSLLVATHTISNLVELAQYYTIPWRYSGASSLPVPLASLLLCLLQVQTNFALVRKLKRGNPALVRTTYQGAGILRAVIMIPAFFLQSRTLYHDSIVIVHAFVYARFIIWLFTIRQSFPDAELSELDHLNTDNDKALLKQLHEISGANKSLMTTAQAYTAGVYGSALIVVGHQEDEFMRKTGIATFLIIMAMLMRLEQWVGDIVVEYLKGKDMVTLEQKLAWKLYQIGICRIQVLSHVDKAVSPKVTKKEM
;
A
#
# COMPACT_ATOMS: atom_id res chain seq x y z
N MET A 1 -23.40 -24.34 47.07
CA MET A 1 -23.58 -23.43 45.91
C MET A 1 -22.74 -23.99 44.79
N GLU A 2 -23.31 -24.94 44.05
CA GLU A 2 -22.64 -25.61 42.93
C GLU A 2 -23.08 -24.94 41.63
N ALA A 3 -22.12 -24.31 40.95
CA ALA A 3 -22.34 -23.71 39.64
C ALA A 3 -22.32 -24.81 38.57
N SER A 4 -23.50 -25.35 38.29
CA SER A 4 -23.75 -26.24 37.16
C SER A 4 -23.47 -25.49 35.84
N ALA A 5 -22.41 -25.91 35.14
CA ALA A 5 -22.03 -25.42 33.83
C ALA A 5 -23.12 -25.77 32.79
N TYR A 6 -23.77 -24.74 32.25
CA TYR A 6 -24.69 -24.86 31.14
C TYR A 6 -23.87 -25.07 29.85
N ILE A 7 -23.69 -26.32 29.44
CA ILE A 7 -23.16 -26.67 28.11
C ILE A 7 -24.37 -26.71 27.16
N PRO A 8 -24.47 -25.80 26.17
CA PRO A 8 -25.53 -25.89 25.19
C PRO A 8 -25.29 -27.12 24.29
N ASN A 9 -26.21 -28.08 24.37
CA ASN A 9 -26.30 -29.20 23.45
C ASN A 9 -26.52 -28.67 22.03
N PHE A 10 -25.48 -28.72 21.19
CA PHE A 10 -25.64 -28.55 19.76
C PHE A 10 -26.37 -29.78 19.20
N PRO A 11 -27.42 -29.60 18.37
CA PRO A 11 -28.11 -30.72 17.76
C PRO A 11 -27.20 -31.43 16.75
N SER A 12 -26.72 -32.61 17.10
CA SER A 12 -26.05 -33.55 16.20
C SER A 12 -27.11 -34.27 15.35
N ASN A 13 -27.59 -33.65 14.27
CA ASN A 13 -28.41 -34.32 13.27
C ASN A 13 -28.36 -33.57 11.93
N ILE A 14 -27.35 -33.87 11.11
CA ILE A 14 -27.44 -33.77 9.65
C ILE A 14 -26.75 -35.00 9.06
N THR A 15 -27.49 -36.11 8.97
CA THR A 15 -27.19 -37.25 8.10
C THR A 15 -27.74 -36.90 6.72
N THR A 16 -27.00 -36.11 5.96
CA THR A 16 -27.17 -36.04 4.50
C THR A 16 -26.05 -36.84 3.88
N ALA A 17 -26.41 -37.97 3.26
CA ALA A 17 -25.55 -38.70 2.34
C ALA A 17 -25.06 -37.73 1.27
N GLY A 18 -23.83 -37.25 1.44
CA GLY A 18 -23.13 -36.48 0.43
C GLY A 18 -22.73 -37.41 -0.72
N PRO A 19 -22.73 -36.93 -1.97
CA PRO A 19 -22.16 -37.70 -3.07
C PRO A 19 -20.68 -38.02 -2.75
N ASP A 20 -20.28 -39.27 -2.97
CA ASP A 20 -18.90 -39.74 -2.95
C ASP A 20 -18.13 -39.03 -4.07
N ILE A 21 -17.70 -37.79 -3.82
CA ILE A 21 -16.81 -37.04 -4.71
C ILE A 21 -15.39 -37.47 -4.37
N THR A 22 -15.01 -38.62 -4.91
CA THR A 22 -13.61 -39.00 -5.14
C THR A 22 -13.08 -38.29 -6.41
N GLU A 23 -13.46 -37.02 -6.63
CA GLU A 23 -12.69 -36.18 -7.54
C GLU A 23 -11.37 -35.87 -6.84
N SER A 24 -10.37 -36.72 -7.11
CA SER A 24 -8.99 -36.31 -6.99
C SER A 24 -8.79 -35.20 -8.03
N THR A 25 -9.14 -33.96 -7.67
CA THR A 25 -8.68 -32.77 -8.36
C THR A 25 -7.17 -32.85 -8.31
N THR A 26 -6.62 -33.33 -9.42
CA THR A 26 -5.19 -33.45 -9.61
C THR A 26 -4.72 -32.01 -9.62
N TYR A 27 -4.21 -31.54 -8.48
CA TYR A 27 -3.59 -30.23 -8.34
C TYR A 27 -2.39 -30.20 -9.28
N THR A 28 -2.63 -29.85 -10.54
CA THR A 28 -1.57 -29.55 -11.49
C THR A 28 -0.80 -28.40 -10.89
N LYS A 29 0.47 -28.65 -10.57
CA LYS A 29 1.41 -27.63 -10.09
C LYS A 29 1.52 -26.55 -11.17
N THR A 30 0.65 -25.56 -11.15
CA THR A 30 0.71 -24.43 -12.07
C THR A 30 1.82 -23.49 -11.59
N TYR A 31 2.93 -23.45 -12.33
CA TYR A 31 4.07 -22.54 -12.09
C TYR A 31 3.76 -21.09 -12.47
N GLU A 32 2.65 -20.89 -13.19
CA GLU A 32 2.18 -19.63 -13.75
C GLU A 32 2.14 -18.46 -12.75
N PRO A 33 1.57 -18.58 -11.53
CA PRO A 33 1.54 -17.47 -10.59
C PRO A 33 2.94 -17.08 -10.09
N ILE A 34 3.82 -18.06 -9.85
CA ILE A 34 5.19 -17.80 -9.37
C ILE A 34 6.00 -17.07 -10.45
N VAL A 35 5.95 -17.57 -11.68
CA VAL A 35 6.65 -16.96 -12.82
C VAL A 35 6.11 -15.55 -13.07
N SER A 36 4.79 -15.37 -13.04
CA SER A 36 4.15 -14.07 -13.23
C SER A 36 4.57 -13.07 -12.14
N ILE A 37 4.60 -13.50 -10.87
CA ILE A 37 5.06 -12.66 -9.76
C ILE A 37 6.54 -12.31 -9.93
N ILE A 38 7.41 -13.28 -10.26
CA ILE A 38 8.84 -13.02 -10.46
C ILE A 38 9.07 -12.03 -11.61
N LEU A 39 8.42 -12.23 -12.74
CA LEU A 39 8.54 -11.36 -13.90
C LEU A 39 8.03 -9.95 -13.59
N LEU A 40 6.89 -9.85 -12.92
CA LEU A 40 6.25 -8.57 -12.60
C LEU A 40 7.03 -7.78 -11.55
N TYR A 41 7.41 -8.41 -10.45
CA TYR A 41 8.26 -7.78 -9.43
C TYR A 41 9.66 -7.48 -9.98
N GLY A 42 10.23 -8.39 -10.77
CA GLY A 42 11.52 -8.23 -11.43
C GLY A 42 11.52 -7.04 -12.39
N ALA A 43 10.52 -6.92 -13.26
CA ALA A 43 10.38 -5.80 -14.20
C ALA A 43 10.21 -4.46 -13.47
N ILE A 44 9.39 -4.42 -12.41
CA ILE A 44 9.20 -3.22 -11.60
C ILE A 44 10.51 -2.82 -10.90
N LEU A 45 11.21 -3.77 -10.29
CA LEU A 45 12.48 -3.52 -9.60
C LEU A 45 13.57 -3.07 -10.58
N LEU A 46 13.67 -3.70 -11.75
CA LEU A 46 14.66 -3.36 -12.77
C LEU A 46 14.38 -1.97 -13.38
N SER A 47 13.12 -1.68 -13.69
CA SER A 47 12.68 -0.34 -14.12
C SER A 47 13.05 0.72 -13.09
N TYR A 48 12.84 0.42 -11.81
CA TYR A 48 13.12 1.35 -10.71
C TYR A 48 14.62 1.50 -10.41
N ALA A 49 15.40 0.43 -10.58
CA ALA A 49 16.86 0.45 -10.43
C ALA A 49 17.56 1.24 -11.54
N SER A 50 17.00 1.28 -12.75
CA SER A 50 17.72 1.74 -13.95
C SER A 50 17.88 3.26 -14.11
N LYS A 51 17.01 4.13 -13.56
CA LYS A 51 17.04 5.57 -13.91
C LYS A 51 16.96 6.58 -12.76
N ASN A 52 16.47 6.23 -11.57
CA ASN A 52 16.21 7.22 -10.50
C ASN A 52 16.57 6.76 -9.07
N PHE A 53 17.25 5.62 -8.94
CA PHE A 53 17.49 5.01 -7.63
C PHE A 53 18.54 5.75 -6.79
N ASN A 54 19.52 6.41 -7.42
CA ASN A 54 20.62 7.08 -6.73
C ASN A 54 20.18 8.29 -5.89
N SER A 55 19.19 9.07 -6.34
CA SER A 55 18.68 10.24 -5.59
C SER A 55 17.90 9.85 -4.32
N PHE A 56 17.18 8.72 -4.35
CA PHE A 56 16.44 8.22 -3.18
C PHE A 56 17.35 7.43 -2.19
N ARG A 57 18.46 6.86 -2.69
CA ARG A 57 19.36 5.97 -1.94
C ARG A 57 20.18 6.65 -0.85
N GLN A 58 20.53 7.92 -1.03
CA GLN A 58 21.68 8.52 -0.32
C GLN A 58 21.58 8.45 1.21
N ASN A 59 20.39 8.29 1.81
CA ASN A 59 20.25 8.10 3.26
C ASN A 59 19.30 6.96 3.71
N HIS A 60 18.55 6.30 2.82
CA HIS A 60 17.46 5.37 3.20
C HIS A 60 17.47 4.03 2.46
N SER A 61 18.60 3.68 1.84
CA SER A 61 18.78 2.44 1.08
C SER A 61 18.40 1.18 1.88
N LEU A 62 18.85 1.08 3.13
CA LEU A 62 18.60 -0.07 4.00
C LEU A 62 17.13 -0.21 4.36
N LEU A 63 16.42 0.90 4.60
CA LEU A 63 15.00 0.87 4.94
C LEU A 63 14.16 0.34 3.76
N VAL A 64 14.42 0.83 2.56
CA VAL A 64 13.76 0.36 1.33
C VAL A 64 14.11 -1.09 1.04
N ALA A 65 15.38 -1.47 1.18
CA ALA A 65 15.83 -2.84 0.99
C ALA A 65 15.14 -3.78 1.97
N THR A 66 15.11 -3.43 3.26
CA THR A 66 14.44 -4.21 4.31
C THR A 66 12.96 -4.40 3.99
N HIS A 67 12.25 -3.32 3.65
CA HIS A 67 10.83 -3.37 3.27
C HIS A 67 10.59 -4.27 2.05
N THR A 68 11.45 -4.18 1.03
CA THR A 68 11.29 -4.95 -0.20
C THR A 68 11.61 -6.43 0.03
N ILE A 69 12.72 -6.72 0.71
CA ILE A 69 13.15 -8.08 1.00
C ILE A 69 12.14 -8.77 1.92
N SER A 70 11.60 -8.08 2.93
CA SER A 70 10.60 -8.69 3.82
C SER A 70 9.34 -9.11 3.06
N ASN A 71 8.83 -8.25 2.17
CA ASN A 71 7.69 -8.58 1.30
C ASN A 71 8.01 -9.78 0.38
N LEU A 72 9.20 -9.80 -0.25
CA LEU A 72 9.58 -10.88 -1.17
C LEU A 72 9.74 -12.22 -0.45
N VAL A 73 10.37 -12.23 0.72
CA VAL A 73 10.54 -13.45 1.53
C VAL A 73 9.18 -13.96 1.99
N GLU A 74 8.28 -13.09 2.42
CA GLU A 74 6.94 -13.48 2.85
C GLU A 74 6.09 -14.03 1.69
N LEU A 75 6.13 -13.39 0.52
CA LEU A 75 5.48 -13.89 -0.69
C LEU A 75 6.05 -15.25 -1.13
N ALA A 76 7.38 -15.38 -1.11
CA ALA A 76 8.04 -16.64 -1.44
C ALA A 76 7.60 -17.75 -0.47
N GLN A 77 7.54 -17.47 0.84
CA GLN A 77 7.01 -18.42 1.82
C GLN A 77 5.57 -18.82 1.48
N TYR A 78 4.68 -17.85 1.26
CA TYR A 78 3.27 -18.11 0.96
C TYR A 78 3.08 -19.03 -0.26
N TYR A 79 3.78 -18.76 -1.36
CA TYR A 79 3.60 -19.51 -2.61
C TYR A 79 4.44 -20.80 -2.72
N THR A 80 5.57 -20.90 -2.02
CA THR A 80 6.46 -22.07 -2.14
C THR A 80 6.22 -23.14 -1.07
N ILE A 81 5.72 -22.78 0.10
CA ILE A 81 5.35 -23.76 1.14
C ILE A 81 4.36 -24.80 0.59
N PRO A 82 3.31 -24.41 -0.16
CA PRO A 82 2.38 -25.37 -0.73
C PRO A 82 2.96 -26.32 -1.75
N TRP A 83 4.03 -25.89 -2.40
CA TRP A 83 4.72 -26.68 -3.41
C TRP A 83 5.62 -27.76 -2.80
N ARG A 84 6.20 -27.52 -1.61
CA ARG A 84 7.11 -28.45 -0.94
C ARG A 84 6.40 -29.59 -0.21
N TYR A 85 5.15 -29.38 0.20
CA TYR A 85 4.41 -30.34 1.03
C TYR A 85 3.08 -30.68 0.37
N SER A 86 2.91 -31.92 -0.10
CA SER A 86 1.62 -32.44 -0.55
C SER A 86 0.63 -32.41 0.63
N GLY A 87 -0.49 -31.69 0.51
CA GLY A 87 -1.45 -31.45 1.60
C GLY A 87 -1.32 -30.09 2.30
N ALA A 88 -0.50 -29.18 1.76
CA ALA A 88 -0.20 -27.91 2.40
C ALA A 88 -1.36 -26.94 2.63
N SER A 89 -2.56 -27.17 2.06
CA SER A 89 -3.76 -26.36 2.35
C SER A 89 -4.03 -26.24 3.85
N SER A 90 -3.57 -27.21 4.66
CA SER A 90 -3.68 -27.23 6.12
C SER A 90 -2.41 -26.82 6.88
N LEU A 91 -1.36 -26.31 6.21
CA LEU A 91 -0.15 -25.89 6.92
C LEU A 91 -0.42 -24.64 7.76
N PRO A 92 0.08 -24.60 9.01
CA PRO A 92 -0.08 -23.45 9.89
C PRO A 92 0.62 -22.23 9.31
N VAL A 93 0.09 -21.04 9.64
CA VAL A 93 0.70 -19.75 9.31
C VAL A 93 2.03 -19.63 10.05
N PRO A 94 3.17 -19.53 9.34
CA PRO A 94 4.47 -19.49 10.00
C PRO A 94 4.63 -18.24 10.87
N LEU A 95 5.26 -18.38 12.04
CA LEU A 95 5.62 -17.23 12.89
C LEU A 95 6.50 -16.22 12.13
N ALA A 96 7.38 -16.71 11.26
CA ALA A 96 8.19 -15.86 10.39
C ALA A 96 7.34 -14.92 9.52
N SER A 97 6.20 -15.38 9.00
CA SER A 97 5.31 -14.57 8.16
C SER A 97 4.64 -13.45 8.97
N LEU A 98 4.23 -13.73 10.21
CA LEU A 98 3.74 -12.69 11.13
C LEU A 98 4.82 -11.62 11.40
N LEU A 99 6.05 -12.05 11.71
CA LEU A 99 7.16 -11.12 11.98
C LEU A 99 7.53 -10.29 10.75
N LEU A 100 7.56 -10.90 9.57
CA LEU A 100 7.81 -10.21 8.30
C LEU A 100 6.71 -9.20 8.00
N CYS A 101 5.45 -9.55 8.25
CA CYS A 101 4.33 -8.62 8.14
C CYS A 101 4.47 -7.43 9.10
N LEU A 102 4.77 -7.65 10.38
CA LEU A 102 4.94 -6.55 11.35
C LEU A 102 6.14 -5.66 11.01
N LEU A 103 7.26 -6.25 10.59
CA LEU A 103 8.42 -5.52 10.07
C LEU A 103 8.06 -4.69 8.83
N GLN A 104 7.22 -5.25 7.95
CA GLN A 104 6.75 -4.57 6.75
C GLN A 104 5.85 -3.37 7.10
N VAL A 105 4.95 -3.52 8.07
CA VAL A 105 4.14 -2.41 8.60
C VAL A 105 5.03 -1.33 9.18
N GLN A 106 5.99 -1.68 10.04
CA GLN A 106 6.92 -0.72 10.63
C GLN A 106 7.72 0.04 9.57
N THR A 107 8.33 -0.67 8.62
CA THR A 107 9.12 -0.06 7.55
C THR A 107 8.25 0.80 6.62
N ASN A 108 7.00 0.40 6.37
CA ASN A 108 6.04 1.17 5.61
C ASN A 108 5.74 2.53 6.27
N PHE A 109 5.47 2.57 7.58
CA PHE A 109 5.28 3.83 8.31
C PHE A 109 6.51 4.74 8.22
N ALA A 110 7.71 4.18 8.36
CA ALA A 110 8.96 4.92 8.24
C ALA A 110 9.20 5.48 6.83
N LEU A 111 8.81 4.75 5.78
CA LEU A 111 8.92 5.19 4.39
C LEU A 111 7.89 6.28 4.05
N VAL A 112 6.65 6.12 4.52
CA VAL A 112 5.55 7.05 4.26
C VAL A 112 5.80 8.44 4.84
N ARG A 113 6.56 8.54 5.94
CA ARG A 113 7.01 9.81 6.51
C ARG A 113 7.72 10.70 5.48
N LYS A 114 8.40 10.11 4.50
CA LYS A 114 9.25 10.80 3.52
C LYS A 114 8.64 10.87 2.13
N LEU A 115 7.40 10.43 1.99
CA LEU A 115 6.73 10.37 0.70
C LEU A 115 6.30 11.77 0.25
N LYS A 116 6.84 12.19 -0.90
CA LYS A 116 6.55 13.50 -1.51
C LYS A 116 5.66 13.44 -2.76
N ARG A 117 5.39 12.24 -3.28
CA ARG A 117 4.67 12.03 -4.54
C ARG A 117 3.17 11.85 -4.30
N GLY A 118 2.36 12.35 -5.23
CA GLY A 118 0.90 12.30 -5.15
C GLY A 118 0.31 13.33 -4.17
N ASN A 119 -1.00 13.25 -3.92
CA ASN A 119 -1.64 14.00 -2.86
C ASN A 119 -1.24 13.39 -1.50
N PRO A 120 -0.43 14.09 -0.67
CA PRO A 120 0.11 13.49 0.54
C PRO A 120 -0.95 13.10 1.56
N ALA A 121 -2.09 13.80 1.61
CA ALA A 121 -3.16 13.52 2.55
C ALA A 121 -3.83 12.16 2.26
N LEU A 122 -3.96 11.80 0.98
CA LEU A 122 -4.55 10.53 0.56
C LEU A 122 -3.52 9.41 0.44
N VAL A 123 -2.40 9.68 -0.22
CA VAL A 123 -1.43 8.62 -0.53
C VAL A 123 -0.76 8.08 0.73
N ARG A 124 -0.39 8.96 1.68
CA ARG A 124 0.28 8.54 2.92
C ARG A 124 -0.64 7.72 3.80
N THR A 125 -1.86 8.21 4.00
CA THR A 125 -2.89 7.51 4.76
C THR A 125 -3.23 6.18 4.09
N THR A 126 -3.27 6.10 2.74
CA THR A 126 -3.52 4.84 2.01
C THR A 126 -2.45 3.80 2.35
N TYR A 127 -1.17 4.18 2.31
CA TYR A 127 -0.09 3.27 2.69
C TYR A 127 -0.18 2.86 4.16
N GLN A 128 -0.36 3.81 5.08
CA GLN A 128 -0.47 3.52 6.53
C GLN A 128 -1.67 2.61 6.82
N GLY A 129 -2.82 2.92 6.22
CA GLY A 129 -4.06 2.18 6.37
C GLY A 129 -3.95 0.76 5.82
N ALA A 130 -3.27 0.57 4.69
CA ALA A 130 -3.00 -0.76 4.15
C ALA A 130 -2.08 -1.56 5.08
N GLY A 131 -1.07 -0.91 5.68
CA GLY A 131 -0.23 -1.53 6.70
C GLY A 131 -1.01 -1.95 7.95
N ILE A 132 -1.88 -1.08 8.47
CA ILE A 132 -2.75 -1.41 9.62
C ILE A 132 -3.69 -2.57 9.27
N LEU A 133 -4.39 -2.48 8.13
CA LEU A 133 -5.32 -3.51 7.69
C LEU A 133 -4.60 -4.86 7.57
N ARG A 134 -3.38 -4.87 7.01
CA ARG A 134 -2.54 -6.07 6.93
C ARG A 134 -2.26 -6.68 8.30
N ALA A 135 -1.83 -5.87 9.28
CA ALA A 135 -1.58 -6.37 10.64
C ALA A 135 -2.86 -6.91 11.29
N VAL A 136 -3.98 -6.19 11.13
CA VAL A 136 -5.30 -6.58 11.66
C VAL A 136 -5.78 -7.90 11.08
N ILE A 137 -5.44 -8.24 9.84
CA ILE A 137 -5.77 -9.53 9.22
C ILE A 137 -4.76 -10.61 9.61
N MET A 138 -3.46 -10.29 9.57
CA MET A 138 -2.38 -11.25 9.81
C MET A 138 -2.36 -11.79 11.24
N ILE A 139 -2.63 -10.94 12.24
CA ILE A 139 -2.60 -11.34 13.65
C ILE A 139 -3.64 -12.45 13.92
N PRO A 140 -4.94 -12.26 13.58
CA PRO A 140 -5.93 -13.33 13.62
C PRO A 140 -5.58 -14.52 12.73
N ALA A 141 -5.03 -14.30 11.52
CA ALA A 141 -4.60 -15.39 10.65
C ALA A 141 -3.60 -16.31 11.36
N PHE A 142 -2.63 -15.73 12.07
CA PHE A 142 -1.65 -16.48 12.86
C PHE A 142 -2.30 -17.19 14.05
N PHE A 143 -3.12 -16.51 14.87
CA PHE A 143 -3.70 -17.16 16.05
C PHE A 143 -4.74 -18.23 15.72
N LEU A 144 -5.55 -18.01 14.68
CA LEU A 144 -6.57 -18.94 14.21
C LEU A 144 -6.01 -19.98 13.23
N GLN A 145 -4.74 -19.84 12.85
CA GLN A 145 -4.10 -20.65 11.79
C GLN A 145 -4.93 -20.65 10.49
N SER A 146 -5.61 -19.53 10.21
CA SER A 146 -6.49 -19.38 9.05
C SER A 146 -5.69 -19.04 7.81
N ARG A 147 -5.61 -19.99 6.89
CA ARG A 147 -4.93 -19.79 5.61
C ARG A 147 -5.64 -18.77 4.71
N THR A 148 -6.97 -18.69 4.78
CA THR A 148 -7.77 -17.71 4.05
C THR A 148 -7.44 -16.29 4.51
N LEU A 149 -7.39 -16.04 5.83
CA LEU A 149 -6.97 -14.73 6.34
C LEU A 149 -5.49 -14.45 6.01
N TYR A 150 -4.63 -15.46 6.01
CA TYR A 150 -3.24 -15.28 5.59
C TYR A 150 -3.15 -14.88 4.11
N HIS A 151 -3.92 -15.52 3.23
CA HIS A 151 -4.06 -15.12 1.84
C HIS A 151 -4.50 -13.66 1.71
N ASP A 152 -5.54 -13.26 2.44
CA ASP A 152 -6.08 -11.89 2.35
C ASP A 152 -5.08 -10.83 2.82
N SER A 153 -4.26 -11.17 3.82
CA SER A 153 -3.11 -10.34 4.18
C SER A 153 -2.09 -10.27 3.05
N ILE A 154 -1.72 -11.40 2.44
CA ILE A 154 -0.78 -11.47 1.32
C ILE A 154 -1.26 -10.67 0.09
N VAL A 155 -2.55 -10.71 -0.23
CA VAL A 155 -3.13 -9.98 -1.35
C VAL A 155 -2.86 -8.48 -1.26
N ILE A 156 -2.82 -7.92 -0.06
CA ILE A 156 -2.49 -6.50 0.17
C ILE A 156 -1.05 -6.16 -0.29
N VAL A 157 -0.09 -7.11 -0.27
CA VAL A 157 1.28 -6.86 -0.81
C VAL A 157 1.22 -6.51 -2.29
N HIS A 158 0.32 -7.14 -3.05
CA HIS A 158 0.19 -6.93 -4.49
C HIS A 158 -0.28 -5.52 -4.85
N ALA A 159 -0.80 -4.74 -3.88
CA ALA A 159 -1.19 -3.35 -4.10
C ALA A 159 -0.02 -2.49 -4.59
N PHE A 160 1.21 -2.82 -4.18
CA PHE A 160 2.40 -2.14 -4.68
C PHE A 160 2.55 -2.31 -6.20
N VAL A 161 2.39 -3.54 -6.68
CA VAL A 161 2.50 -3.88 -8.10
C VAL A 161 1.42 -3.20 -8.91
N TYR A 162 0.16 -3.32 -8.47
CA TYR A 162 -0.96 -2.65 -9.11
C TYR A 162 -0.77 -1.13 -9.12
N ALA A 163 -0.28 -0.53 -8.02
CA ALA A 163 0.01 0.91 -7.99
C ALA A 163 1.03 1.29 -9.05
N ARG A 164 2.12 0.53 -9.19
CA ARG A 164 3.16 0.80 -10.18
C ARG A 164 2.65 0.63 -11.60
N PHE A 165 1.86 -0.40 -11.86
CA PHE A 165 1.25 -0.63 -13.15
C PHE A 165 0.29 0.50 -13.53
N ILE A 166 -0.61 0.90 -12.62
CA ILE A 166 -1.56 2.00 -12.85
C ILE A 166 -0.83 3.35 -13.05
N ILE A 167 0.19 3.65 -12.23
CA ILE A 167 1.01 4.85 -12.40
C ILE A 167 1.72 4.81 -13.75
N TRP A 168 2.29 3.67 -14.13
CA TRP A 168 2.92 3.51 -15.43
C TRP A 168 1.92 3.74 -16.58
N LEU A 169 0.73 3.16 -16.54
CA LEU A 169 -0.32 3.37 -17.54
C LEU A 169 -0.69 4.85 -17.70
N PHE A 170 -0.86 5.57 -16.59
CA PHE A 170 -1.21 6.99 -16.65
C PHE A 170 -0.05 7.89 -17.05
N THR A 171 1.20 7.47 -16.83
CA THR A 171 2.39 8.25 -17.17
C THR A 171 2.93 7.96 -18.57
N ILE A 172 2.83 6.72 -19.07
CA ILE A 172 3.27 6.36 -20.42
C ILE A 172 2.41 7.06 -21.47
N ARG A 173 1.12 7.25 -21.21
CA ARG A 173 0.25 8.08 -22.05
C ARG A 173 0.79 9.50 -22.21
N GLN A 174 1.47 10.06 -21.20
CA GLN A 174 2.10 11.38 -21.29
C GLN A 174 3.34 11.37 -22.20
N SER A 175 3.92 10.20 -22.49
CA SER A 175 5.12 10.04 -23.32
C SER A 175 4.79 9.81 -24.80
N PHE A 176 3.52 9.59 -25.14
CA PHE A 176 3.00 9.59 -26.50
C PHE A 176 2.17 10.87 -26.69
N PRO A 177 2.79 12.05 -26.83
CA PRO A 177 2.05 13.23 -27.28
C PRO A 177 1.43 12.87 -28.64
N ASP A 178 0.16 13.26 -28.84
CA ASP A 178 -0.62 12.96 -30.04
C ASP A 178 0.23 13.26 -31.29
N ALA A 179 0.82 12.23 -31.89
CA ALA A 179 1.64 12.37 -33.09
C ALA A 179 0.80 12.94 -34.26
N GLU A 180 -0.52 12.80 -34.15
CA GLU A 180 -1.52 13.41 -35.03
C GLU A 180 -1.46 14.95 -35.05
N LEU A 181 -0.97 15.63 -34.00
CA LEU A 181 -0.83 17.10 -34.03
C LEU A 181 0.46 17.57 -34.73
N SER A 182 1.51 16.74 -34.77
CA SER A 182 2.73 17.04 -35.53
C SER A 182 2.50 16.97 -37.04
N GLU A 183 1.52 16.19 -37.49
CA GLU A 183 1.04 16.16 -38.87
C GLU A 183 0.13 17.36 -39.23
N LEU A 184 -0.18 18.28 -38.32
CA LEU A 184 -0.86 19.53 -38.67
C LEU A 184 0.08 20.74 -38.75
N ASP A 185 1.33 20.61 -38.27
CA ASP A 185 2.31 21.72 -38.22
C ASP A 185 2.88 22.10 -39.61
N HIS A 186 2.63 21.29 -40.64
CA HIS A 186 3.01 21.60 -42.03
C HIS A 186 1.94 22.41 -42.80
N LEU A 187 0.76 22.64 -42.22
CA LEU A 187 -0.26 23.54 -42.75
C LEU A 187 0.09 24.98 -42.36
N ASN A 188 1.03 25.58 -43.10
CA ASN A 188 1.61 26.90 -42.82
C ASN A 188 0.94 28.03 -43.63
N THR A 189 -0.39 28.04 -43.77
CA THR A 189 -1.10 29.23 -44.29
C THR A 189 -1.72 30.04 -43.15
N ASP A 190 -1.84 31.36 -43.32
CA ASP A 190 -2.35 32.24 -42.26
C ASP A 190 -3.82 31.95 -41.88
N ASN A 191 -4.59 31.31 -42.76
CA ASN A 191 -5.93 30.79 -42.45
C ASN A 191 -5.86 29.54 -41.54
N ASP A 192 -4.83 28.71 -41.69
CA ASP A 192 -4.65 27.48 -40.90
C ASP A 192 -4.21 27.80 -39.48
N LYS A 193 -3.53 28.92 -39.22
CA LYS A 193 -3.14 29.34 -37.86
C LYS A 193 -4.33 29.60 -36.94
N ALA A 194 -5.43 30.14 -37.47
CA ALA A 194 -6.65 30.37 -36.69
C ALA A 194 -7.35 29.03 -36.36
N LEU A 195 -7.40 28.11 -37.32
CA LEU A 195 -7.91 26.75 -37.15
C LEU A 195 -7.05 25.94 -36.18
N LEU A 196 -5.72 25.99 -36.33
CA LEU A 196 -4.74 25.37 -35.42
C LEU A 196 -4.87 25.95 -34.01
N LYS A 197 -5.05 27.25 -33.85
CA LYS A 197 -5.29 27.86 -32.53
C LYS A 197 -6.60 27.38 -31.92
N GLN A 198 -7.66 27.26 -32.72
CA GLN A 198 -8.95 26.72 -32.27
C GLN A 198 -8.85 25.23 -31.93
N LEU A 199 -8.14 24.44 -32.75
CA LEU A 199 -7.82 23.05 -32.51
C LEU A 199 -6.89 22.87 -31.33
N HIS A 200 -6.01 23.82 -31.01
CA HIS A 200 -5.11 23.80 -29.86
C HIS A 200 -5.79 24.37 -28.60
N GLU A 201 -6.91 25.08 -28.72
CA GLU A 201 -7.84 25.40 -27.62
C GLU A 201 -8.81 24.24 -27.36
N ILE A 202 -9.28 23.55 -28.40
CA ILE A 202 -10.10 22.33 -28.33
C ILE A 202 -9.23 21.15 -27.85
N SER A 203 -8.03 20.97 -28.39
CA SER A 203 -6.98 20.06 -27.90
C SER A 203 -6.37 20.61 -26.62
N GLY A 204 -6.44 21.92 -26.36
CA GLY A 204 -6.21 22.52 -25.05
C GLY A 204 -7.20 22.04 -23.99
N ALA A 205 -8.29 21.38 -24.39
CA ALA A 205 -9.16 20.59 -23.53
C ALA A 205 -8.55 19.21 -23.15
N ASN A 206 -7.40 18.80 -23.73
CA ASN A 206 -6.49 17.79 -23.16
C ASN A 206 -5.83 18.24 -21.84
N LYS A 207 -6.26 19.36 -21.26
CA LYS A 207 -6.23 19.59 -19.80
C LYS A 207 -6.81 18.44 -18.98
N SER A 208 -7.50 17.47 -19.59
CA SER A 208 -7.89 16.20 -18.94
C SER A 208 -6.72 15.22 -18.73
N LEU A 209 -5.50 15.52 -19.18
CA LEU A 209 -4.35 14.66 -18.88
C LEU A 209 -4.05 14.74 -17.38
N MET A 210 -4.31 13.63 -16.71
CA MET A 210 -4.15 13.53 -15.27
C MET A 210 -2.70 13.91 -14.87
N THR A 211 -2.55 14.89 -13.99
CA THR A 211 -1.22 15.34 -13.52
C THR A 211 -0.47 14.17 -12.89
N THR A 212 0.87 14.23 -12.84
CA THR A 212 1.67 13.17 -12.18
C THR A 212 1.21 12.93 -10.75
N ALA A 213 0.85 13.99 -10.01
CA ALA A 213 0.34 13.84 -8.64
C ALA A 213 -1.02 13.11 -8.59
N GLN A 214 -1.93 13.43 -9.51
CA GLN A 214 -3.21 12.72 -9.61
C GLN A 214 -3.01 11.27 -10.05
N ALA A 215 -2.11 10.99 -11.01
CA ALA A 215 -1.75 9.63 -11.42
C ALA A 215 -1.18 8.79 -10.28
N TYR A 216 -0.31 9.37 -9.47
CA TYR A 216 0.17 8.73 -8.25
C TYR A 216 -0.94 8.46 -7.24
N THR A 217 -1.86 9.41 -7.06
CA THR A 217 -2.97 9.27 -6.12
C THR A 217 -3.94 8.18 -6.56
N ALA A 218 -4.35 8.21 -7.84
CA ALA A 218 -5.22 7.20 -8.44
C ALA A 218 -4.57 5.81 -8.43
N GLY A 219 -3.28 5.71 -8.73
CA GLY A 219 -2.57 4.44 -8.72
C GLY A 219 -2.49 3.82 -7.33
N VAL A 220 -2.12 4.60 -6.30
CA VAL A 220 -1.98 4.08 -4.94
C VAL A 220 -3.33 3.77 -4.29
N TYR A 221 -4.31 4.66 -4.44
CA TYR A 221 -5.64 4.44 -3.88
C TYR A 221 -6.42 3.37 -4.64
N GLY A 222 -6.38 3.40 -5.97
CA GLY A 222 -7.03 2.42 -6.83
C GLY A 222 -6.47 1.02 -6.62
N SER A 223 -5.15 0.87 -6.46
CA SER A 223 -4.56 -0.44 -6.16
C SER A 223 -4.99 -0.99 -4.81
N ALA A 224 -5.13 -0.14 -3.78
CA ALA A 224 -5.63 -0.53 -2.47
C ALA A 224 -7.07 -1.07 -2.57
N LEU A 225 -7.94 -0.42 -3.34
CA LEU A 225 -9.31 -0.91 -3.55
C LEU A 225 -9.35 -2.23 -4.32
N ILE A 226 -8.51 -2.37 -5.35
CA ILE A 226 -8.41 -3.60 -6.14
C ILE A 226 -8.05 -4.78 -5.22
N VAL A 227 -7.00 -4.65 -4.40
CA VAL A 227 -6.57 -5.77 -3.53
C VAL A 227 -7.60 -6.14 -2.48
N VAL A 228 -8.31 -5.16 -1.92
CA VAL A 228 -9.37 -5.43 -0.95
C VAL A 228 -10.53 -6.17 -1.62
N GLY A 229 -10.83 -5.89 -2.89
CA GLY A 229 -11.81 -6.65 -3.67
C GLY A 229 -11.40 -8.10 -3.99
N HIS A 230 -10.11 -8.44 -3.87
CA HIS A 230 -9.58 -9.78 -4.14
C HIS A 230 -9.48 -10.66 -2.86
N GLN A 231 -10.12 -10.25 -1.77
CA GLN A 231 -10.13 -11.03 -0.54
C GLN A 231 -11.01 -12.29 -0.68
N GLU A 232 -10.47 -13.43 -0.24
CA GLU A 232 -11.13 -14.74 -0.26
C GLU A 232 -12.12 -14.88 0.90
N ASP A 233 -11.78 -14.39 2.09
CA ASP A 233 -12.68 -14.46 3.24
C ASP A 233 -13.95 -13.66 2.94
N GLU A 234 -15.11 -14.26 3.20
CA GLU A 234 -16.40 -13.67 2.84
C GLU A 234 -16.68 -12.38 3.61
N PHE A 235 -16.32 -12.33 4.89
CA PHE A 235 -16.49 -11.13 5.70
C PHE A 235 -15.58 -10.02 5.20
N MET A 236 -14.32 -10.34 4.91
CA MET A 236 -13.35 -9.39 4.34
C MET A 236 -13.77 -8.90 2.96
N ARG A 237 -14.27 -9.76 2.07
CA ARG A 237 -14.77 -9.34 0.76
C ARG A 237 -15.96 -8.38 0.85
N LYS A 238 -16.88 -8.59 1.80
CA LYS A 238 -18.07 -7.73 1.99
C LYS A 238 -17.76 -6.42 2.69
N THR A 239 -16.91 -6.46 3.71
CA THR A 239 -16.69 -5.33 4.63
C THR A 239 -15.32 -4.68 4.47
N GLY A 240 -14.39 -5.31 3.76
CA GLY A 240 -12.99 -4.90 3.68
C GLY A 240 -12.82 -3.50 3.14
N ILE A 241 -13.59 -3.11 2.11
CA ILE A 241 -13.53 -1.75 1.55
C ILE A 241 -13.99 -0.75 2.62
N ALA A 242 -15.10 -1.01 3.29
CA ALA A 242 -15.61 -0.15 4.36
C ALA A 242 -14.61 -0.06 5.52
N THR A 243 -14.06 -1.18 5.98
CA THR A 243 -13.03 -1.26 7.02
C THR A 243 -11.79 -0.45 6.63
N PHE A 244 -11.31 -0.58 5.40
CA PHE A 244 -10.18 0.19 4.89
C PHE A 244 -10.46 1.70 4.89
N LEU A 245 -11.64 2.11 4.43
CA LEU A 245 -12.06 3.52 4.43
C LEU A 245 -12.23 4.09 5.84
N ILE A 246 -12.71 3.30 6.79
CA ILE A 246 -12.80 3.70 8.21
C ILE A 246 -11.41 3.90 8.78
N ILE A 247 -10.48 2.96 8.56
CA ILE A 247 -9.08 3.08 8.99
C ILE A 247 -8.45 4.36 8.42
N MET A 248 -8.67 4.63 7.13
CA MET A 248 -8.23 5.83 6.45
C MET A 248 -8.77 7.11 7.08
N ALA A 249 -10.08 7.17 7.32
CA ALA A 249 -10.74 8.32 7.92
C ALA A 249 -10.24 8.57 9.35
N MET A 250 -10.05 7.51 10.14
CA MET A 250 -9.48 7.60 11.48
C MET A 250 -8.03 8.11 11.44
N LEU A 251 -7.20 7.60 10.53
CA LEU A 251 -5.83 8.07 10.34
C LEU A 251 -5.78 9.54 9.96
N MET A 252 -6.62 10.00 9.03
CA MET A 252 -6.66 11.41 8.64
C MET A 252 -7.03 12.32 9.83
N ARG A 253 -7.99 11.91 10.66
CA ARG A 253 -8.36 12.65 11.88
C ARG A 253 -7.23 12.64 12.89
N LEU A 254 -6.57 11.49 13.08
CA LEU A 254 -5.44 11.35 13.99
C LEU A 254 -4.24 12.19 13.54
N GLU A 255 -3.88 12.17 12.25
CA GLU A 255 -2.81 13.01 11.69
C GLU A 255 -3.10 14.50 11.87
N GLN A 256 -4.36 14.91 11.77
CA GLN A 256 -4.76 16.28 12.03
C GLN A 256 -4.59 16.65 13.50
N TRP A 257 -5.14 15.84 14.40
CA TRP A 257 -5.02 16.07 15.85
C TRP A 257 -3.56 16.12 16.31
N VAL A 258 -2.71 15.20 15.85
CA VAL A 258 -1.26 15.23 16.13
C VAL A 258 -0.63 16.48 15.57
N GLY A 259 -0.98 16.87 14.33
CA GLY A 259 -0.47 18.08 13.69
C GLY A 259 -0.75 19.34 14.50
N ASP A 260 -1.98 19.51 14.97
CA ASP A 260 -2.41 20.68 15.73
C ASP A 260 -1.63 20.80 17.06
N ILE A 261 -1.51 19.70 17.81
CA ILE A 261 -0.76 19.67 19.08
C ILE A 261 0.73 19.97 18.86
N VAL A 262 1.34 19.38 17.83
CA VAL A 262 2.77 19.55 17.56
C VAL A 262 3.08 20.97 17.07
N VAL A 263 2.20 21.59 16.29
CA VAL A 263 2.35 23.00 15.88
C VAL A 263 2.24 23.94 17.08
N GLU A 264 1.34 23.66 18.03
CA GLU A 264 1.28 24.43 19.27
C GLU A 264 2.56 24.32 20.10
N TYR A 265 3.16 23.13 20.17
CA TYR A 265 4.44 22.92 20.84
C TYR A 265 5.56 23.79 20.23
N LEU A 266 5.63 23.88 18.90
CA LEU A 266 6.61 24.73 18.22
C LEU A 266 6.50 26.22 18.56
N LYS A 267 5.37 26.67 19.12
CA LYS A 267 5.19 28.05 19.60
C LYS A 267 5.80 28.30 20.99
N GLY A 268 6.57 27.35 21.53
CA GLY A 268 7.32 27.50 22.78
C GLY A 268 6.55 27.07 24.03
N LYS A 269 5.52 26.23 23.90
CA LYS A 269 4.83 25.62 25.05
C LYS A 269 5.57 24.35 25.47
N ASP A 270 5.75 24.15 26.78
CA ASP A 270 6.32 22.88 27.29
C ASP A 270 5.35 21.70 27.11
N MET A 271 5.89 20.49 26.90
CA MET A 271 5.11 19.24 26.85
C MET A 271 4.81 18.72 28.26
N VAL A 272 3.79 19.32 28.89
CA VAL A 272 3.41 18.98 30.27
C VAL A 272 2.44 17.80 30.30
N THR A 273 1.49 17.74 29.36
CA THR A 273 0.37 16.79 29.39
C THR A 273 0.71 15.43 28.77
N LEU A 274 -0.01 14.39 29.19
CA LEU A 274 0.09 13.04 28.59
C LEU A 274 -0.28 13.06 27.10
N GLU A 275 -1.29 13.84 26.73
CA GLU A 275 -1.75 14.00 25.35
C GLU A 275 -0.64 14.55 24.44
N GLN A 276 0.08 15.57 24.90
CA GLN A 276 1.23 16.14 24.16
C GLN A 276 2.34 15.11 23.97
N LYS A 277 2.66 14.33 25.01
CA LYS A 277 3.67 13.27 24.93
C LYS A 277 3.24 12.17 23.95
N LEU A 278 1.96 11.80 23.94
CA LEU A 278 1.40 10.83 23.00
C LEU A 278 1.44 11.35 21.57
N ALA A 279 0.98 12.58 21.33
CA ALA A 279 1.03 13.23 20.03
C ALA A 279 2.48 13.31 19.50
N TRP A 280 3.45 13.60 20.36
CA TRP A 280 4.86 13.60 19.98
C TRP A 280 5.36 12.21 19.58
N LYS A 281 4.97 11.15 20.30
CA LYS A 281 5.31 9.77 19.91
C LYS A 281 4.68 9.37 18.57
N LEU A 282 3.43 9.74 18.34
CA LEU A 282 2.73 9.52 17.08
C LEU A 282 3.39 10.30 15.92
N TYR A 283 3.82 11.53 16.20
CA TYR A 283 4.63 12.33 15.27
C TYR A 283 5.94 11.62 14.91
N GLN A 284 6.67 11.07 15.90
CA GLN A 284 7.94 10.38 15.67
C GLN A 284 7.77 9.16 14.73
N ILE A 285 6.69 8.40 14.88
CA ILE A 285 6.38 7.26 14.00
C ILE A 285 5.77 7.66 12.65
N GLY A 286 5.58 8.95 12.39
CA GLY A 286 5.15 9.49 11.09
C GLY A 286 3.65 9.67 10.92
N ILE A 287 2.85 9.60 12.00
CA ILE A 287 1.42 9.93 12.02
C ILE A 287 1.28 11.44 12.24
N CYS A 288 1.37 12.22 11.16
CA CYS A 288 1.26 13.67 11.19
C CYS A 288 1.14 14.19 9.76
N ARG A 289 0.49 15.35 9.54
CA ARG A 289 0.46 16.01 8.24
C ARG A 289 1.87 16.31 7.71
N ILE A 290 2.11 16.06 6.43
CA ILE A 290 3.43 16.25 5.80
C ILE A 290 3.95 17.70 5.91
N GLN A 291 3.04 18.67 5.88
CA GLN A 291 3.37 20.09 6.02
C GLN A 291 4.00 20.34 7.39
N VAL A 292 3.32 19.90 8.46
CA VAL A 292 3.81 19.98 9.84
C VAL A 292 5.13 19.25 9.97
N LEU A 293 5.24 18.04 9.43
CA LEU A 293 6.47 17.26 9.47
C LEU A 293 7.66 17.99 8.85
N SER A 294 7.45 18.63 7.70
CA SER A 294 8.50 19.41 7.03
C SER A 294 8.92 20.67 7.78
N HIS A 295 7.99 21.31 8.50
CA HIS A 295 8.28 22.50 9.30
C HIS A 295 8.95 22.13 10.63
N VAL A 296 8.44 21.10 11.31
CA VAL A 296 8.98 20.62 12.59
C VAL A 296 10.36 20.00 12.39
N ASP A 297 10.57 19.15 11.38
CA ASP A 297 11.89 18.55 11.14
C ASP A 297 12.95 19.64 10.82
N LYS A 298 12.56 20.76 10.20
CA LYS A 298 13.45 21.92 10.01
C LYS A 298 13.74 22.69 11.29
N ALA A 299 12.75 22.81 12.18
CA ALA A 299 12.88 23.54 13.45
C ALA A 299 13.66 22.74 14.51
N VAL A 300 13.50 21.41 14.51
CA VAL A 300 14.07 20.49 15.50
C VAL A 300 15.43 19.95 15.07
N SER A 301 15.74 19.95 13.77
CA SER A 301 17.09 19.57 13.32
C SER A 301 18.11 20.50 13.98
N PRO A 302 19.07 19.96 14.76
CA PRO A 302 20.08 20.78 15.38
C PRO A 302 20.74 21.60 14.28
N LYS A 303 20.86 22.92 14.47
CA LYS A 303 21.69 23.74 13.58
C LYS A 303 23.06 23.10 13.63
N VAL A 304 23.43 22.35 12.59
CA VAL A 304 24.79 21.87 12.40
C VAL A 304 25.57 23.16 12.23
N THR A 305 26.12 23.65 13.33
CA THR A 305 27.07 24.75 13.31
C THR A 305 28.14 24.26 12.38
N LYS A 306 28.23 24.84 11.18
CA LYS A 306 29.41 24.72 10.34
C LYS A 306 30.54 25.24 11.20
N LYS A 307 31.17 24.36 11.98
CA LYS A 307 32.52 24.58 12.46
C LYS A 307 33.31 24.73 11.17
N GLU A 308 33.79 25.95 10.96
CA GLU A 308 34.68 26.32 9.88
C GLU A 308 35.73 25.21 9.76
N MET A 309 35.67 24.46 8.66
CA MET A 309 36.78 23.67 8.16
C MET A 309 37.54 24.54 7.16
#